data_AF-A0A2V9BS36-F1
#
_entry.id   AF-A0A2V9BS36-F1
#
_cell.length_a   1.000
_cell.length_b   1.000
_cell.length_c   1.000
_cell.angle_alpha   90.00
_cell.angle_beta   90.00
_cell.angle_gamma   90.00
#
_symmetry.space_group_name_H-M   'P 1'
#
loop_
_entity.id
_entity.type
_entity.pdbx_description
1 polymer ?
#
loop_
_entity_poly.entity_id
_entity_poly.type
_entity_poly.pdbx_seq_one_letter_code
_entity_poly.pdbx_strand_id
1 'polypeptide(L)'
;MAGCSKEEKEKDPVVTVQVTPAKRATISQTVSAEAVIYPLEQATIAPKITAPITEFKVRRGDRVRKGQLLATLENKDLAGQAEASQGQFEQADAGFKTSVDATIPQQLQKAQLDADAAKAAFEAQQRVYDSRKELFQQGALPQR
;
A
#
# COMPACT_ATOMS: atom_id res chain seq x y z
N MET A 1 53.68 -106.25 -43.41
CA MET A 1 52.61 -107.14 -42.91
C MET A 1 51.33 -106.31 -42.83
N ALA A 2 50.26 -106.83 -43.43
CA ALA A 2 48.96 -106.18 -43.56
C ALA A 2 48.14 -106.26 -42.26
N GLY A 3 47.15 -105.37 -42.11
CA GLY A 3 46.11 -105.48 -41.09
C GLY A 3 45.10 -104.33 -41.15
N CYS A 4 43.99 -104.52 -41.88
CA CYS A 4 42.78 -103.68 -41.80
C CYS A 4 41.87 -104.13 -40.67
N SER A 5 41.11 -103.21 -40.05
CA SER A 5 39.69 -103.45 -39.71
C SER A 5 38.93 -102.22 -39.17
N LYS A 6 37.90 -101.83 -39.93
CA LYS A 6 36.51 -101.44 -39.55
C LYS A 6 36.22 -100.07 -38.91
N GLU A 7 35.51 -99.22 -39.66
CA GLU A 7 34.80 -98.01 -39.21
C GLU A 7 33.45 -98.37 -38.56
N GLU A 8 33.18 -97.78 -37.40
CA GLU A 8 31.93 -97.90 -36.66
C GLU A 8 31.36 -96.48 -36.50
N LYS A 9 30.19 -96.22 -37.11
CA LYS A 9 29.49 -94.93 -37.02
C LYS A 9 28.90 -94.77 -35.62
N GLU A 10 29.52 -93.95 -34.79
CA GLU A 10 28.97 -93.50 -33.51
C GLU A 10 27.70 -92.67 -33.73
N LYS A 11 26.66 -93.01 -32.96
CA LYS A 11 25.39 -92.27 -32.90
C LYS A 11 25.61 -90.99 -32.11
N ASP A 12 25.15 -89.86 -32.65
CA ASP A 12 25.28 -88.55 -31.99
C ASP A 12 24.71 -88.60 -30.56
N PRO A 13 25.47 -88.15 -29.54
CA PRO A 13 25.05 -88.24 -28.16
C PRO A 13 23.85 -87.31 -27.92
N VAL A 14 22.73 -87.89 -27.47
CA VAL A 14 21.54 -87.12 -27.07
C VAL A 14 21.82 -86.49 -25.71
N VAL A 15 22.22 -85.21 -25.74
CA VAL A 15 22.46 -84.41 -24.54
C VAL A 15 21.11 -83.96 -23.98
N THR A 16 20.72 -84.51 -22.84
CA THR A 16 19.53 -84.05 -22.11
C THR A 16 19.80 -82.69 -21.46
N VAL A 17 18.97 -81.71 -21.80
CA VAL A 17 19.02 -80.35 -21.24
C VAL A 17 17.74 -80.04 -20.46
N GLN A 18 17.87 -79.32 -19.37
CA GLN A 18 16.72 -78.76 -18.66
C GLN A 18 16.25 -77.48 -19.36
N VAL A 19 14.94 -77.42 -19.63
CA VAL A 19 14.30 -76.24 -20.23
C VAL A 19 13.24 -75.69 -19.29
N THR A 20 13.14 -74.37 -19.22
CA THR A 20 12.09 -73.65 -18.49
C THR A 20 11.42 -72.67 -19.44
N PRO A 21 10.07 -72.64 -19.52
CA PRO A 21 9.37 -71.75 -20.44
C PRO A 21 9.50 -70.28 -19.98
N ALA A 22 10.02 -69.44 -20.88
CA ALA A 22 10.08 -68.00 -20.66
C ALA A 22 8.66 -67.42 -20.62
N LYS A 23 8.30 -66.78 -19.51
CA LYS A 23 7.02 -66.07 -19.36
C LYS A 23 7.26 -64.58 -19.33
N ARG A 24 6.45 -63.83 -20.06
CA ARG A 24 6.46 -62.37 -19.97
C ARG A 24 5.83 -61.97 -18.64
N ALA A 25 6.60 -61.26 -17.84
CA ALA A 25 6.14 -60.62 -16.62
C ALA A 25 6.62 -59.17 -16.64
N THR A 26 5.86 -58.30 -15.99
CA THR A 26 6.26 -56.90 -15.82
C THR A 26 7.41 -56.86 -14.81
N ILE A 27 8.54 -56.32 -15.24
CA ILE A 27 9.70 -56.08 -14.38
C ILE A 27 9.66 -54.60 -13.98
N SER A 28 9.50 -54.33 -12.70
CA SER A 28 9.56 -52.98 -12.15
C SER A 28 10.88 -52.80 -11.43
N GLN A 29 11.62 -51.74 -11.77
CA GLN A 29 12.86 -51.36 -11.10
C GLN A 29 12.62 -50.07 -10.33
N THR A 30 12.77 -50.12 -9.01
CA THR A 30 12.75 -48.93 -8.16
C THR A 30 14.12 -48.28 -8.21
N VAL A 31 14.19 -47.03 -8.65
CA VAL A 31 15.42 -46.23 -8.67
C VAL A 31 15.33 -45.21 -7.54
N SER A 32 16.27 -45.28 -6.60
CA SER A 32 16.42 -44.29 -5.53
C SER A 32 17.50 -43.28 -5.90
N ALA A 33 17.21 -42.00 -5.72
CA ALA A 33 18.16 -40.91 -5.94
C ALA A 33 18.08 -39.90 -4.79
N GLU A 34 19.20 -39.28 -4.47
CA GLU A 34 19.25 -38.19 -3.50
C GLU A 34 18.79 -36.88 -4.15
N ALA A 35 18.03 -36.08 -3.39
CA ALA A 35 17.56 -34.78 -3.83
C ALA A 35 17.67 -33.77 -2.68
N VAL A 36 17.96 -32.52 -3.05
CA VAL A 36 17.96 -31.39 -2.12
C VAL A 36 16.66 -30.62 -2.30
N ILE A 37 15.99 -30.36 -1.19
CA ILE A 37 14.73 -29.61 -1.18
C ILE A 37 15.03 -28.13 -0.92
N TYR A 38 14.40 -27.26 -1.70
CA TYR A 38 14.47 -25.81 -1.55
C TYR A 38 13.11 -25.24 -1.14
N PRO A 39 13.08 -24.12 -0.40
CA PRO A 39 11.83 -23.44 -0.09
C PRO A 39 11.16 -22.97 -1.39
N LEU A 40 9.84 -23.17 -1.48
CA LEU A 40 9.03 -22.70 -2.61
C LEU A 40 9.05 -21.17 -2.71
N GLU A 41 8.98 -20.51 -1.56
CA GLU A 41 9.03 -19.05 -1.43
C GLU A 41 9.98 -18.67 -0.28
N GLN A 42 10.82 -17.67 -0.54
CA GLN A 42 11.74 -17.12 0.45
C GLN A 42 11.68 -15.60 0.39
N ALA A 43 11.55 -14.96 1.56
CA ALA A 43 11.51 -13.51 1.67
C ALA A 43 12.45 -13.03 2.78
N THR A 44 13.23 -12.00 2.48
CA THR A 44 14.04 -11.29 3.47
C THR A 44 13.19 -10.20 4.11
N ILE A 45 13.03 -10.26 5.43
CA ILE A 45 12.31 -9.23 6.18
C ILE A 45 13.31 -8.15 6.62
N ALA A 46 13.15 -6.95 6.09
CA ALA A 46 13.97 -5.79 6.44
C ALA A 46 13.07 -4.65 6.96
N PRO A 47 13.46 -3.95 8.03
CA PRO A 47 12.80 -2.72 8.46
C PRO A 47 12.84 -1.65 7.35
N LYS A 48 11.79 -0.83 7.27
CA LYS A 48 11.74 0.33 6.35
C LYS A 48 12.57 1.52 6.84
N ILE A 49 12.87 1.55 8.13
CA ILE A 49 13.64 2.60 8.80
C ILE A 49 14.81 1.98 9.53
N THR A 50 15.91 2.74 9.65
CA THR A 50 17.06 2.33 10.46
C THR A 50 16.86 2.83 11.88
N ALA A 51 16.70 1.90 12.83
CA ALA A 51 16.59 2.21 14.26
C ALA A 51 17.07 1.02 15.10
N PRO A 52 17.52 1.23 16.35
CA PRO A 52 17.81 0.16 17.28
C PRO A 52 16.57 -0.73 17.53
N ILE A 53 16.81 -2.03 17.76
CA ILE A 53 15.74 -2.97 18.12
C ILE A 53 15.53 -2.91 19.63
N THR A 54 14.31 -2.65 20.06
CA THR A 54 13.91 -2.66 21.48
C THR A 54 13.65 -4.08 21.96
N GLU A 55 12.97 -4.89 21.15
CA GLU A 55 12.58 -6.25 21.53
C GLU A 55 12.41 -7.16 20.31
N PHE A 56 12.83 -8.41 20.42
CA PHE A 56 12.46 -9.50 19.51
C PHE A 56 11.34 -10.33 20.12
N LYS A 57 10.26 -10.54 19.36
CA LYS A 57 9.07 -11.32 19.80
C LYS A 57 9.04 -12.75 19.28
N VAL A 58 10.03 -13.13 18.49
CA VAL A 58 10.17 -14.47 17.90
C VAL A 58 11.60 -14.95 18.01
N ARG A 59 11.78 -16.27 17.97
CA ARG A 59 13.09 -16.93 17.97
C ARG A 59 13.34 -17.58 16.62
N ARG A 60 14.61 -17.86 16.35
CA ARG A 60 15.02 -18.58 15.14
C ARG A 60 14.35 -19.96 15.10
N GLY A 61 13.67 -20.25 14.00
CA GLY A 61 12.95 -21.51 13.78
C GLY A 61 11.47 -21.47 14.16
N ASP A 62 10.98 -20.38 14.77
CA ASP A 62 9.57 -20.24 15.09
C ASP A 62 8.72 -20.15 13.81
N ARG A 63 7.57 -20.82 13.82
CA ARG A 63 6.55 -20.67 12.77
C ARG A 63 5.78 -19.39 13.02
N VAL A 64 5.68 -18.54 11.99
CA VAL A 64 4.98 -17.26 12.06
C VAL A 64 3.88 -17.17 11.02
N ARG A 65 2.93 -16.25 11.23
CA ARG A 65 1.83 -15.98 10.29
C ARG A 65 1.94 -14.57 9.70
N LYS A 66 1.26 -14.35 8.57
CA LYS A 66 1.17 -13.03 7.94
C LYS A 66 0.60 -12.00 8.92
N GLY A 67 1.28 -10.86 9.06
CA GLY A 67 0.89 -9.78 9.96
C GLY A 67 1.36 -9.94 11.41
N GLN A 68 2.04 -11.04 11.74
CA GLN A 68 2.60 -11.22 13.08
C GLN A 68 3.78 -10.28 13.34
N LEU A 69 3.76 -9.63 14.51
CA LEU A 69 4.85 -8.77 14.96
C LEU A 69 6.08 -9.62 15.31
N LEU A 70 7.21 -9.36 14.63
CA LEU A 70 8.45 -10.10 14.80
C LEU A 70 9.43 -9.39 15.74
N ALA A 71 9.57 -8.07 15.59
CA ALA A 71 10.45 -7.24 16.38
C ALA A 71 9.87 -5.83 16.50
N THR A 72 10.20 -5.15 17.59
CA THR A 72 9.85 -3.75 17.84
C THR A 72 11.12 -2.92 17.75
N LEU A 73 11.09 -1.84 16.96
CA LEU A 73 12.18 -0.87 16.83
C LEU A 73 11.92 0.31 17.78
N GLU A 74 12.99 0.94 18.25
CA GLU A 74 12.87 2.18 19.02
C GLU A 74 12.27 3.30 18.15
N ASN A 75 11.30 4.03 18.68
CA ASN A 75 10.49 4.99 17.92
C ASN A 75 10.29 6.34 18.63
N LYS A 76 11.10 6.68 19.65
CA LYS A 76 10.92 7.92 20.44
C LYS A 76 10.91 9.18 19.59
N ASP A 77 11.87 9.31 18.68
CA ASP A 77 11.96 10.49 17.80
C ASP A 77 10.76 10.59 16.86
N LEU A 78 10.31 9.46 16.32
CA LEU A 78 9.11 9.40 15.47
C LEU A 78 7.83 9.73 16.24
N ALA A 79 7.73 9.26 17.49
CA ALA A 79 6.62 9.58 18.36
C ALA A 79 6.59 11.08 18.69
N GLY A 80 7.74 11.68 19.02
CA GLY A 80 7.86 13.11 19.26
C GLY A 80 7.51 13.95 18.02
N GLN A 81 7.95 13.52 16.83
CA GLN A 81 7.57 14.19 15.56
C GLN A 81 6.07 14.08 15.28
N ALA A 82 5.45 12.94 15.56
CA ALA A 82 4.02 12.75 15.39
C ALA A 82 3.22 13.65 16.35
N GLU A 83 3.63 13.75 17.61
CA GLU A 83 3.03 14.61 18.61
C GLU A 83 3.17 16.10 18.23
N ALA A 84 4.36 16.54 17.82
CA ALA A 84 4.58 17.90 17.34
C ALA A 84 3.71 18.23 16.12
N SER A 85 3.59 17.29 15.18
CA SER A 85 2.74 17.45 13.99
C SER A 85 1.25 17.52 14.35
N GLN A 86 0.83 16.73 15.33
CA GLN A 86 -0.53 16.78 15.86
C GLN A 86 -0.82 18.14 16.52
N GLY A 87 0.08 18.64 17.36
CA GLY A 87 -0.07 19.96 17.97
C GLY A 87 -0.16 21.10 16.95
N GLN A 88 0.64 21.04 15.88
CA GLN A 88 0.55 22.01 14.77
C GLN A 88 -0.80 21.94 14.05
N PHE A 89 -1.31 20.73 13.81
CA PHE A 89 -2.64 20.54 13.22
C PHE A 89 -3.74 21.12 14.12
N GLU A 90 -3.71 20.83 15.42
CA GLU A 90 -4.69 21.33 16.38
C GLU A 90 -4.66 22.86 16.48
N GLN A 91 -3.48 23.47 16.46
CA GLN A 91 -3.34 24.94 16.44
C GLN A 91 -3.93 25.54 15.17
N ALA A 92 -3.65 24.93 14.01
CA ALA A 92 -4.20 25.39 12.73
C ALA A 92 -5.73 25.24 12.68
N ASP A 93 -6.27 24.12 13.18
CA ASP A 93 -7.71 23.87 13.27
C ASP A 93 -8.40 24.84 14.22
N ALA A 94 -7.80 25.15 15.38
CA ALA A 94 -8.31 26.15 16.29
C ALA A 94 -8.30 27.57 15.68
N GLY A 95 -7.25 27.91 14.93
CA GLY A 95 -7.16 29.17 14.18
C GLY A 95 -8.22 29.25 13.07
N PHE A 96 -8.47 28.15 12.37
CA PHE A 96 -9.53 28.05 11.37
C PHE A 96 -10.91 28.24 11.99
N LYS A 97 -11.22 27.50 13.06
CA LYS A 97 -12.49 27.63 13.80
C LYS A 97 -12.71 29.05 14.31
N THR A 98 -11.70 29.66 14.91
CA THR A 98 -11.78 31.06 15.40
C THR A 98 -12.06 32.04 14.25
N SER A 99 -11.42 31.82 13.10
CA SER A 99 -11.65 32.66 11.93
C SER A 99 -13.09 32.52 11.42
N VAL A 100 -13.57 31.28 11.27
CA VAL A 100 -14.91 30.98 10.75
C VAL A 100 -16.01 31.40 11.72
N ASP A 101 -15.87 31.10 13.01
CA ASP A 101 -16.95 31.27 13.99
C ASP A 101 -17.02 32.70 14.54
N ALA A 102 -15.86 33.37 14.71
CA ALA A 102 -15.83 34.71 15.28
C ALA A 102 -15.55 35.78 14.21
N THR A 103 -14.49 35.61 13.42
CA THR A 103 -14.01 36.70 12.55
C THR A 103 -14.93 36.92 11.34
N ILE A 104 -15.40 35.87 10.67
CA ILE A 104 -16.27 36.00 9.49
C ILE A 104 -17.62 36.67 9.84
N PRO A 105 -18.37 36.25 10.87
CA PRO A 105 -19.64 36.92 11.23
C PRO A 105 -19.45 38.38 11.61
N GLN A 106 -18.39 38.70 12.35
CA GLN A 106 -18.07 40.08 12.74
C GLN A 106 -17.75 40.94 11.50
N GLN A 107 -16.96 40.42 10.55
CA GLN A 107 -16.66 41.09 9.29
C GLN A 107 -17.91 41.27 8.42
N LEU A 108 -18.78 40.25 8.37
CA LEU A 108 -20.03 40.30 7.62
C LEU A 108 -20.99 41.34 8.19
N GLN A 109 -21.16 41.36 9.51
CA GLN A 109 -21.98 42.36 10.19
C GLN A 109 -21.45 43.77 9.97
N LYS A 110 -20.13 43.97 10.08
CA LYS A 110 -19.51 45.26 9.78
C LYS A 110 -19.73 45.67 8.32
N ALA A 111 -19.51 44.77 7.37
CA ALA A 111 -19.71 45.05 5.95
C ALA A 111 -21.17 45.41 5.62
N GLN A 112 -22.14 44.78 6.29
CA GLN A 112 -23.56 45.13 6.18
C GLN A 112 -23.84 46.54 6.71
N LEU A 113 -23.35 46.87 7.91
CA LEU A 113 -23.52 48.20 8.50
C LEU A 113 -22.87 49.30 7.65
N ASP A 114 -21.67 49.05 7.13
CA ASP A 114 -20.97 49.98 6.24
C ASP A 114 -21.74 50.19 4.93
N ALA A 115 -22.32 49.12 4.36
CA ALA A 115 -23.15 49.20 3.15
C ALA A 115 -24.46 49.97 3.41
N ASP A 116 -25.13 49.73 4.53
CA ASP A 116 -26.34 50.45 4.92
C ASP A 116 -26.08 51.94 5.14
N ALA A 117 -24.98 52.28 5.81
CA ALA A 117 -24.57 53.67 6.00
C ALA A 117 -24.24 54.36 4.67
N ALA A 118 -23.51 53.69 3.77
CA ALA A 118 -23.21 54.21 2.44
C ALA A 118 -24.48 54.43 1.60
N LYS A 119 -25.44 53.50 1.69
CA LYS A 119 -26.74 53.62 1.01
C LYS A 119 -27.55 54.80 1.54
N ALA A 120 -27.65 54.95 2.86
CA ALA A 120 -28.35 56.08 3.48
C ALA A 120 -27.72 57.42 3.10
N ALA A 121 -26.38 57.50 3.06
CA ALA A 121 -25.67 58.70 2.62
C ALA A 121 -25.94 59.02 1.14
N PHE A 122 -25.92 58.01 0.27
CA PHE A 122 -26.25 58.16 -1.14
C PHE A 122 -27.69 58.67 -1.34
N GLU A 123 -28.67 58.06 -0.67
CA GLU A 123 -30.07 58.49 -0.76
C GLU A 123 -30.27 59.93 -0.27
N ALA A 124 -29.60 60.33 0.82
CA ALA A 124 -29.66 61.70 1.31
C ALA A 124 -29.10 62.70 0.28
N GLN A 125 -27.94 62.39 -0.33
CA GLN A 125 -27.36 63.24 -1.37
C GLN A 125 -28.22 63.26 -2.63
N GLN A 126 -28.85 62.15 -2.99
CA GLN A 126 -29.76 62.08 -4.13
C GLN A 126 -30.99 62.96 -3.92
N ARG A 127 -31.62 62.94 -2.75
CA ARG A 127 -32.75 63.84 -2.44
C ARG A 127 -32.36 65.32 -2.52
N VAL A 128 -31.16 65.66 -2.04
CA VAL A 128 -30.62 67.03 -2.16
C VAL A 128 -30.38 67.40 -3.61
N TYR A 129 -29.87 66.48 -4.43
CA TYR A 129 -29.70 66.69 -5.87
C TYR A 129 -31.03 66.89 -6.59
N ASP A 130 -32.01 66.00 -6.35
CA ASP A 130 -33.32 66.04 -7.00
C ASP A 130 -34.09 67.32 -6.65
N SER A 131 -34.13 67.69 -5.37
CA SER A 131 -34.75 68.96 -4.94
C SER A 131 -34.09 70.20 -5.55
N ARG A 132 -32.75 70.22 -5.64
CA ARG A 132 -32.03 71.31 -6.33
C ARG A 132 -32.34 71.35 -7.82
N LYS A 133 -32.44 70.20 -8.47
CA LYS A 133 -32.81 70.11 -9.90
C LYS A 133 -34.21 70.66 -10.15
N GLU A 134 -35.17 70.32 -9.30
CA GLU A 134 -36.56 70.80 -9.40
C GLU A 134 -36.65 72.32 -9.18
N LEU A 135 -36.02 72.84 -8.12
CA LEU A 135 -35.96 74.28 -7.85
C LEU A 135 -35.28 75.07 -8.99
N PHE A 136 -34.29 74.49 -9.65
CA PHE A 136 -33.64 75.07 -10.82
C PHE A 136 -34.57 75.12 -12.03
N GLN A 137 -35.33 74.05 -12.29
CA GLN A 137 -36.33 74.01 -13.38
C GLN A 137 -37.47 75.02 -13.15
N GLN A 138 -37.85 75.26 -11.89
CA GLN A 138 -38.86 76.26 -11.52
C GLN A 138 -38.33 77.71 -11.55
N GLY A 139 -37.06 77.93 -11.91
CA GLY A 139 -36.44 79.26 -11.97
C GLY A 139 -36.14 79.88 -10.59
N ALA A 140 -36.29 79.11 -9.51
CA ALA A 140 -36.09 79.55 -8.13
C ALA A 140 -34.62 79.44 -7.66
N LEU A 141 -33.73 78.88 -8.48
CA LEU A 141 -32.28 78.84 -8.26
C LEU A 141 -31.54 79.62 -9.36
N PRO A 142 -30.60 80.52 -9.02
CA PRO A 142 -29.86 81.30 -10.00
C PRO A 142 -28.93 80.41 -10.85
N GLN A 143 -29.02 80.55 -12.18
CA GLN A 143 -28.02 80.05 -13.12
C GLN A 143 -26.77 80.92 -12.99
N ARG A 144 -25.72 80.36 -12.40
CA ARG A 144 -24.35 80.86 -12.59
C ARG A 144 -23.55 79.81 -13.32
#